data_AF-A0A8C6QRN0-F1
#
_entry.id   AF-A0A8C6QRN0-F1
#
_cell.length_a   1.000
_cell.length_b   1.000
_cell.length_c   1.000
_cell.angle_alpha   90.00
_cell.angle_beta   90.00
_cell.angle_gamma   90.00
#
_symmetry.space_group_name_H-M   'P 1'
#
loop_
_entity.id
_entity.type
_entity.pdbx_description
1 polymer ?
#
loop_
_entity_poly.entity_id
_entity_poly.type
_entity_poly.pdbx_seq_one_letter_code
_entity_poly.pdbx_strand_id
1 'polypeptide(L)' 'LSSEYGRIFKLLEEVQGSLDVKIQFVEFTIKEAAKLKRRHLIHYLEKKLEKLIKRSV' A
#
# COMPACT_ATOMS: atom_id res chain seq x y z
N LEU A 1 12.04 2.08 9.91
CA LEU A 1 11.69 2.00 8.48
C LEU A 1 12.53 3.05 7.76
N SER A 2 13.44 2.63 6.88
CA SER A 2 14.44 3.50 6.26
C SER A 2 13.77 4.67 5.51
N SER A 3 14.46 5.80 5.47
CA SER A 3 14.09 7.04 4.78
C SER A 3 13.70 6.88 3.30
N GLU A 4 13.89 5.69 2.70
CA GLU A 4 13.72 5.46 1.26
C GLU A 4 12.27 5.40 0.78
N TYR A 5 11.30 5.01 1.63
CA TYR A 5 9.89 4.87 1.21
C TYR A 5 8.93 5.88 1.84
N GLY A 6 9.44 6.84 2.62
CA GLY A 6 8.61 7.80 3.37
C GLY A 6 7.61 8.56 2.50
N ARG A 7 8.01 8.95 1.28
CA ARG A 7 7.12 9.62 0.32
C ARG A 7 6.00 8.72 -0.19
N ILE A 8 6.29 7.45 -0.49
CA ILE A 8 5.28 6.48 -0.94
C ILE A 8 4.27 6.21 0.17
N PHE A 9 4.71 6.09 1.43
CA PHE A 9 3.80 5.89 2.56
C PHE A 9 2.89 7.08 2.79
N LYS A 10 3.41 8.30 2.70
CA LYS A 10 2.61 9.52 2.78
C LYS A 10 1.55 9.57 1.68
N LEU A 11 1.94 9.28 0.42
CA LEU A 11 0.99 9.20 -0.69
C LEU A 11 -0.09 8.14 -0.46
N LEU A 12 0.28 6.96 0.06
CA LEU A 12 -0.66 5.89 0.40
C LEU A 12 -1.63 6.23 1.54
N GLU A 13 -1.30 7.21 2.39
CA GLU A 13 -2.19 7.70 3.46
C GLU A 13 -3.07 8.85 2.98
N GLU A 14 -2.55 9.67 2.08
CA GLU A 14 -3.23 10.83 1.50
C GLU A 14 -4.19 10.47 0.36
N VAL A 15 -4.24 9.22 -0.11
CA VAL A 15 -5.21 8.78 -1.12
C VAL A 15 -6.62 9.14 -0.67
N GLN A 16 -7.20 10.13 -1.34
CA GLN A 16 -8.59 10.53 -1.18
C GLN A 16 -9.49 9.57 -1.99
N GLY A 17 -10.60 9.14 -1.40
CA GLY A 17 -11.54 8.21 -2.04
C GLY A 17 -12.19 7.24 -1.07
N SER A 18 -13.12 6.44 -1.60
CA SER A 18 -13.78 5.37 -0.86
C SER A 18 -12.77 4.30 -0.41
N LEU A 19 -13.21 3.41 0.49
CA LEU A 19 -12.36 2.31 0.96
C LEU A 19 -11.90 1.41 -0.20
N ASP A 20 -12.78 1.18 -1.19
CA ASP A 20 -12.46 0.39 -2.39
C ASP A 20 -11.34 1.04 -3.22
N VAL A 21 -11.37 2.37 -3.38
CA VAL A 21 -10.31 3.11 -4.09
C VAL A 21 -8.97 2.94 -3.37
N LYS A 22 -8.97 2.98 -2.03
CA LYS A 22 -7.75 2.78 -1.23
C LYS A 22 -7.22 1.36 -1.35
N ILE A 23 -8.10 0.36 -1.37
CA ILE A 23 -7.75 -1.06 -1.57
C ILE A 23 -7.10 -1.26 -2.94
N GLN A 24 -7.77 -0.82 -4.02
CA GLN A 24 -7.25 -0.94 -5.38
C GLN A 24 -5.89 -0.25 -5.55
N PHE A 25 -5.70 0.91 -4.94
CA PHE A 25 -4.43 1.63 -4.99
C PHE A 25 -3.29 0.86 -4.30
N VAL A 26 -3.55 0.25 -3.13
CA VAL A 26 -2.56 -0.58 -2.44
C VAL A 26 -2.21 -1.82 -3.27
N GLU A 27 -3.20 -2.51 -3.85
CA GLU A 27 -2.98 -3.67 -4.73
C GLU A 27 -2.14 -3.33 -5.95
N PHE A 28 -2.41 -2.19 -6.59
CA PHE A 28 -1.61 -1.69 -7.71
C PHE A 28 -0.16 -1.43 -7.27
N THR A 29 0.02 -0.79 -6.11
CA THR A 29 1.35 -0.49 -5.58
C THR A 29 2.14 -1.77 -5.26
N ILE A 30 1.47 -2.84 -4.79
CA ILE A 30 2.10 -4.17 -4.59
C ILE A 30 2.61 -4.73 -5.93
N LYS A 31 1.78 -4.70 -6.98
CA LYS A 31 2.15 -5.18 -8.32
C LYS A 31 3.40 -4.46 -8.85
N GLU A 32 3.46 -3.13 -8.68
CA GLU A 32 4.63 -2.36 -9.10
C GLU A 32 5.86 -2.64 -8.23
N ALA A 33 5.70 -2.75 -6.90
CA ALA A 33 6.80 -3.11 -6.00
C ALA A 33 7.37 -4.51 -6.30
N ALA A 34 6.53 -5.45 -6.75
CA ALA A 34 6.94 -6.78 -7.19
C ALA A 34 7.81 -6.72 -8.46
N LYS A 35 7.43 -5.91 -9.46
CA LYS A 35 8.25 -5.68 -10.67
C LYS A 35 9.64 -5.14 -10.32
N LEU A 36 9.72 -4.29 -9.29
CA LEU A 36 10.98 -3.71 -8.79
C LEU A 36 11.70 -4.58 -7.75
N LYS A 37 11.20 -5.79 -7.47
CA LYS A 37 11.75 -6.73 -6.47
C LYS A 37 11.92 -6.12 -5.06
N ARG A 38 11.10 -5.13 -4.69
CA ARG A 38 11.17 -4.42 -3.40
C ARG A 38 10.46 -5.18 -2.28
N ARG A 39 11.02 -6.33 -1.86
CA ARG A 39 10.39 -7.26 -0.90
C ARG A 39 9.91 -6.61 0.42
N HIS A 40 10.70 -5.70 0.99
CA HIS A 40 10.32 -4.99 2.22
C HIS A 40 9.09 -4.09 2.03
N LEU A 41 8.99 -3.43 0.87
CA LEU A 41 7.84 -2.59 0.54
C LEU A 41 6.59 -3.46 0.32
N ILE A 42 6.73 -4.58 -0.40
CA ILE A 42 5.64 -5.54 -0.62
C ILE A 42 5.05 -6.01 0.71
N HIS A 43 5.89 -6.46 1.64
CA HIS A 43 5.43 -6.94 2.95
C HIS A 43 4.65 -5.87 3.73
N TYR A 44 5.12 -4.63 3.72
CA TYR A 44 4.41 -3.51 4.34
C TYR A 44 3.04 -3.28 3.68
N LEU A 45 2.99 -3.28 2.35
CA LEU A 45 1.77 -3.04 1.59
C LEU A 45 0.74 -4.15 1.80
N GLU A 46 1.15 -5.42 1.84
CA GLU A 46 0.28 -6.55 2.17
C GLU A 46 -0.36 -6.39 3.55
N LYS A 47 0.42 -5.97 4.55
CA LYS A 47 -0.11 -5.68 5.89
C LYS A 47 -1.06 -4.48 5.91
N LYS A 48 -0.85 -3.50 5.03
CA LYS A 48 -1.79 -2.37 4.87
C LYS A 48 -3.09 -2.82 4.22
N LEU A 49 -3.01 -3.65 3.17
CA LEU A 49 -4.15 -4.22 2.48
C LEU A 49 -5.03 -5.05 3.43
N GLU A 50 -4.42 -5.92 4.23
CA GLU A 50 -5.11 -6.73 5.25
C GLU A 50 -5.94 -5.84 6.21
N LYS A 51 -5.37 -4.71 6.65
CA LYS A 51 -6.06 -3.76 7.54
C LYS A 51 -7.21 -3.02 6.85
N LEU A 52 -7.12 -2.75 5.56
CA LEU A 52 -8.18 -2.10 4.81
C LEU A 52 -9.35 -3.05 4.56
N ILE A 53 -9.07 -4.30 4.19
CA ILE A 53 -10.10 -5.34 3.99
C ILE A 53 -10.82 -5.64 5.31
N LYS A 54 -10.12 -5.68 6.44
CA LYS A 54 -10.76 -5.84 7.77
C LYS A 54 -11.68 -4.68 8.16
N ARG A 55 -11.58 -3.52 7.51
CA ARG A 55 -12.46 -2.37 7.75
C ARG A 55 -13.69 -2.36 6.85
N SER A 56 -13.67 -3.12 5.75
CA SER A 56 -14.79 -3.24 4.81
C SER A 56 -15.78 -4.35 5.18
N VAL A 57 -15.43 -5.19 6.16
CA VAL A 57 -16.25 -6.29 6.70
C VAL A 57 -16.64 -5.93 8.12
#